data_AF-A0A3B4WVD3-F1
#
_entry.id   AF-A0A3B4WVD3-F1
#
_cell.length_a   1.000
_cell.length_b   1.000
_cell.length_c   1.000
_cell.angle_alpha   90.00
_cell.angle_beta   90.00
_cell.angle_gamma   90.00
#
_symmetry.space_group_name_H-M   'P 1'
#
loop_
_entity.id
_entity.type
_entity.pdbx_description
1 polymer ?
#
loop_
_entity_poly.entity_id
_entity_poly.type
_entity_poly.pdbx_seq_one_letter_code
_entity_poly.pdbx_strand_id
1 'polypeptide(L)'
;MERREEEEEEERMTTAQGEDEEDEEEEDEDGGEATDRGDDEDAAGMKKKTKQKSVGETSCSDRKCVPGIIYLGHIPPRLRPKHMRNLLSVFGEIGRIFLQPEDRQVRMRKKKSGLRRCDFTEGWVEFRDKRVAKSVAASLHNTPMGTRKRQRFSSDLWCIKYLHRFQWTHLSERLAYEQTVLQQRLRTEVSQAKRETNFYLNNVEKSAHMDNMRRKKQKDGQQVDEKTWDFTQRQTEEEIQMKKKKKKDSVTAKHLKKARLIQQKSQSNVSLLTKIFNSNQSE
;
A
#
# COMPACT_ATOMS: atom_id res chain seq x y z
N MET A 1 10.86 12.55 -66.41
CA MET A 1 11.87 11.80 -65.66
C MET A 1 11.76 12.11 -64.17
N GLU A 2 11.40 13.34 -63.77
CA GLU A 2 11.18 13.72 -62.35
C GLU A 2 9.96 13.07 -61.66
N ARG A 3 8.86 12.73 -62.37
CA ARG A 3 7.69 12.11 -61.72
C ARG A 3 7.92 10.66 -61.24
N ARG A 4 8.97 10.00 -61.73
CA ARG A 4 9.29 8.61 -61.36
C ARG A 4 10.16 8.53 -60.10
N GLU A 5 10.85 9.62 -59.77
CA GLU A 5 11.70 9.70 -58.58
C GLU A 5 10.89 10.07 -57.33
N GLU A 6 9.78 10.81 -57.47
CA GLU A 6 8.86 11.10 -56.35
C GLU A 6 8.02 9.88 -55.91
N GLU A 7 7.64 8.98 -56.83
CA GLU A 7 6.89 7.75 -56.50
C GLU A 7 7.76 6.69 -55.78
N GLU A 8 9.08 6.64 -56.04
CA GLU A 8 10.00 5.71 -55.36
C GLU A 8 10.39 6.17 -53.94
N GLU A 9 10.23 7.46 -53.62
CA GLU A 9 10.48 8.00 -52.27
C GLU A 9 9.27 7.81 -51.34
N GLU A 10 8.04 7.85 -51.88
CA GLU A 10 6.81 7.54 -51.13
C GLU A 10 6.69 6.05 -50.75
N GLU A 11 7.13 5.12 -51.62
CA GLU A 11 7.12 3.68 -51.30
C GLU A 11 8.14 3.28 -50.22
N ARG A 12 9.20 4.07 -49.98
CA ARG A 12 10.19 3.78 -48.92
C ARG A 12 9.76 4.23 -47.53
N MET A 13 8.75 5.10 -47.39
CA MET A 13 8.27 5.55 -46.08
C MET A 13 7.17 4.68 -45.46
N THR A 14 6.60 3.73 -46.21
CA THR A 14 5.46 2.91 -45.74
C THR A 14 5.86 1.55 -45.14
N THR A 15 7.15 1.19 -45.14
CA THR A 15 7.63 -0.14 -44.69
C THR A 15 8.24 -0.16 -43.28
N ALA A 16 8.00 0.87 -42.45
CA ALA A 16 8.67 1.02 -41.15
C ALA A 16 7.73 1.07 -39.92
N GLN A 17 6.48 0.61 -40.06
CA GLN A 17 5.55 0.49 -38.94
C GLN A 17 4.73 -0.79 -39.05
N GLY A 18 5.13 -1.82 -38.30
CA GLY A 18 4.37 -3.06 -38.20
C GLY A 18 5.23 -4.26 -37.86
N GLU A 19 5.78 -4.31 -36.64
CA GLU A 19 6.11 -5.59 -36.00
C GLU A 19 5.62 -5.53 -34.55
N ASP A 20 4.71 -6.46 -34.27
CA ASP A 20 3.84 -6.58 -33.10
C ASP A 20 4.59 -6.84 -31.79
N GLU A 21 4.22 -6.10 -30.74
CA GLU A 21 4.52 -6.45 -29.35
C GLU A 21 3.45 -7.44 -28.87
N GLU A 22 3.80 -8.72 -28.86
CA GLU A 22 3.09 -9.75 -28.08
C GLU A 22 3.39 -9.54 -26.60
N ASP A 23 2.48 -8.83 -25.90
CA ASP A 23 2.43 -8.77 -24.44
C ASP A 23 1.80 -10.09 -23.93
N GLU A 24 2.64 -10.98 -23.39
CA GLU A 24 2.20 -12.08 -22.53
C GLU A 24 1.83 -11.49 -21.16
N GLU A 25 0.54 -11.20 -20.97
CA GLU A 25 -0.06 -10.96 -19.66
C GLU A 25 0.00 -12.28 -18.84
N GLU A 26 0.87 -12.33 -17.83
CA GLU A 26 0.77 -13.34 -16.76
C GLU A 26 -0.36 -12.92 -15.82
N GLU A 27 -1.45 -13.68 -15.85
CA GLU A 27 -2.57 -13.60 -14.92
C GLU A 27 -2.12 -13.97 -13.50
N ASP A 28 -2.02 -12.97 -12.62
CA ASP A 28 -1.99 -13.19 -11.17
C ASP A 28 -3.40 -13.61 -10.71
N GLU A 29 -3.64 -14.92 -10.57
CA GLU A 29 -4.81 -15.44 -9.86
C GLU A 29 -4.72 -15.08 -8.36
N ASP A 30 -5.36 -13.96 -8.01
CA ASP A 30 -5.84 -13.65 -6.67
C ASP A 30 -7.12 -14.45 -6.40
N GLY A 31 -7.03 -15.42 -5.48
CA GLY A 31 -8.11 -16.34 -5.12
C GLY A 31 -8.18 -16.58 -3.61
N GLY A 32 -8.75 -15.61 -2.89
CA GLY A 32 -9.82 -15.80 -1.90
C GLY A 32 -9.67 -16.84 -0.77
N GLU A 33 -9.42 -16.31 0.43
CA GLU A 33 -10.30 -16.38 1.61
C GLU A 33 -10.65 -17.73 2.30
N ALA A 34 -10.56 -17.61 3.63
CA ALA A 34 -10.87 -18.55 4.70
C ALA A 34 -12.17 -19.38 4.54
N THR A 35 -12.07 -20.66 4.89
CA THR A 35 -13.13 -21.34 5.65
C THR A 35 -12.52 -22.08 6.84
N ASP A 36 -12.84 -21.55 8.01
CA ASP A 36 -12.80 -22.21 9.32
C ASP A 36 -14.03 -23.14 9.41
N ARG A 37 -13.81 -24.44 9.60
CA ARG A 37 -14.75 -25.39 10.23
C ARG A 37 -13.97 -26.55 10.84
N GLY A 38 -13.93 -26.58 12.17
CA GLY A 38 -13.64 -27.80 12.92
C GLY A 38 -14.83 -28.76 12.90
N ASP A 39 -14.52 -30.06 12.94
CA ASP A 39 -15.18 -31.01 13.84
C ASP A 39 -14.33 -32.28 14.00
N ASP A 40 -14.48 -32.90 15.17
CA ASP A 40 -13.64 -33.91 15.83
C ASP A 40 -13.87 -35.39 15.42
N GLU A 41 -12.99 -36.25 15.96
CA GLU A 41 -13.12 -37.69 16.32
C GLU A 41 -12.65 -38.83 15.36
N ASP A 42 -11.48 -39.38 15.74
CA ASP A 42 -11.14 -40.79 16.00
C ASP A 42 -11.35 -41.93 14.96
N ALA A 43 -10.23 -42.57 14.57
CA ALA A 43 -10.10 -44.04 14.56
C ALA A 43 -8.65 -44.52 14.31
N ALA A 44 -8.20 -45.42 15.19
CA ALA A 44 -6.90 -46.10 15.18
C ALA A 44 -6.69 -47.06 13.99
N GLY A 45 -5.45 -47.19 13.50
CA GLY A 45 -5.08 -48.17 12.48
C GLY A 45 -3.56 -48.33 12.28
N MET A 46 -3.05 -49.51 12.63
CA MET A 46 -1.63 -49.87 12.83
C MET A 46 -0.91 -50.34 11.54
N LYS A 47 0.45 -50.21 11.53
CA LYS A 47 1.49 -50.91 10.71
C LYS A 47 1.83 -50.22 9.37
N LYS A 48 3.08 -50.16 8.87
CA LYS A 48 4.29 -50.97 9.08
C LYS A 48 5.55 -50.19 8.66
N LYS A 49 6.66 -50.48 9.32
CA LYS A 49 8.00 -49.92 9.16
C LYS A 49 8.63 -50.25 7.80
N THR A 50 9.32 -49.28 7.20
CA THR A 50 10.45 -49.53 6.29
C THR A 50 11.63 -48.66 6.74
N LYS A 51 12.52 -49.26 7.54
CA LYS A 51 13.82 -48.68 7.91
C LYS A 51 14.72 -48.71 6.67
N GLN A 52 15.00 -47.56 6.08
CA GLN A 52 16.24 -47.37 5.33
C GLN A 52 17.32 -46.92 6.30
N LYS A 53 18.32 -47.77 6.50
CA LYS A 53 19.55 -47.47 7.26
C LYS A 53 20.38 -46.47 6.46
N SER A 54 20.43 -45.21 6.90
CA SER A 54 21.52 -44.29 6.55
C SER A 54 22.66 -44.52 7.54
N VAL A 55 23.72 -45.15 7.05
CA VAL A 55 24.99 -45.33 7.76
C VAL A 55 25.73 -44.00 7.70
N GLY A 56 26.03 -43.41 8.87
CA GLY A 56 26.92 -42.25 8.99
C GLY A 56 26.54 -41.24 10.07
N GLU A 57 26.14 -41.69 11.27
CA GLU A 57 26.03 -40.81 12.44
C GLU A 57 27.42 -40.45 12.95
N THR A 58 27.91 -39.26 12.61
CA THR A 58 28.92 -38.56 13.42
C THR A 58 28.21 -37.87 14.58
N SER A 59 27.99 -38.65 15.63
CA SER A 59 27.94 -38.28 17.05
C SER A 59 27.89 -36.78 17.41
N CYS A 60 26.69 -36.18 17.42
CA CYS A 60 26.33 -35.11 18.37
C CYS A 60 24.82 -34.79 18.38
N SER A 61 23.96 -35.78 18.55
CA SER A 61 22.49 -35.61 18.51
C SER A 61 21.84 -35.04 19.80
N ASP A 62 22.60 -34.77 20.88
CA ASP A 62 22.03 -34.30 22.16
C ASP A 62 22.22 -32.82 22.48
N ARG A 63 22.84 -32.04 21.59
CA ARG A 63 22.94 -30.57 21.76
C ARG A 63 22.02 -29.93 20.73
N LYS A 64 21.10 -29.07 21.17
CA LYS A 64 20.26 -28.25 20.27
C LYS A 64 21.15 -27.53 19.24
N CYS A 65 21.21 -28.05 18.02
CA CYS A 65 21.96 -27.48 16.91
C CYS A 65 21.35 -26.12 16.57
N VAL A 66 22.10 -25.04 16.81
CA VAL A 66 21.66 -23.70 16.45
C VAL A 66 22.15 -23.43 15.03
N PRO A 67 21.23 -23.09 14.08
CA PRO A 67 21.62 -22.79 12.71
C PRO A 67 22.55 -21.58 12.65
N GLY A 68 23.44 -21.59 11.67
CA GLY A 68 24.37 -20.50 11.42
C GLY A 68 24.34 -20.09 9.97
N ILE A 69 24.31 -18.78 9.72
CA ILE A 69 24.26 -18.24 8.37
C ILE A 69 25.62 -17.71 7.96
N ILE A 70 25.97 -18.02 6.73
CA ILE A 70 27.13 -17.54 6.03
C ILE A 70 26.67 -16.59 4.92
N TYR A 71 27.34 -15.45 4.82
CA TYR A 71 27.23 -14.51 3.72
C TYR A 71 28.31 -14.75 2.68
N LEU A 72 27.92 -14.67 1.42
CA LEU A 72 28.77 -14.75 0.23
C LEU A 72 28.75 -13.38 -0.44
N GLY A 73 29.88 -12.68 -0.39
CA GLY A 73 29.98 -11.32 -0.95
C GLY A 73 30.27 -11.30 -2.45
N HIS A 74 30.79 -12.40 -3.02
CA HIS A 74 31.05 -12.51 -4.44
C HIS A 74 30.66 -13.89 -4.95
N ILE A 75 29.86 -13.91 -6.03
CA ILE A 75 29.38 -15.13 -6.66
C ILE A 75 29.83 -15.15 -8.12
N PRO A 76 30.62 -16.18 -8.52
CA PRO A 76 31.01 -16.38 -9.90
C PRO A 76 29.83 -16.46 -10.89
N PRO A 77 30.00 -15.96 -12.13
CA PRO A 77 28.97 -16.04 -13.14
C PRO A 77 28.64 -17.51 -13.47
N ARG A 78 27.36 -17.81 -13.70
CA ARG A 78 26.83 -19.17 -13.91
C ARG A 78 26.90 -20.09 -12.68
N LEU A 79 27.15 -19.57 -11.48
CA LEU A 79 27.05 -20.35 -10.25
C LEU A 79 25.59 -20.42 -9.80
N ARG A 80 25.00 -21.63 -9.79
CA ARG A 80 23.61 -21.85 -9.37
C ARG A 80 23.54 -22.29 -7.90
N PRO A 81 22.43 -22.03 -7.17
CA PRO A 81 22.24 -22.50 -5.80
C PRO A 81 22.46 -24.01 -5.61
N LYS A 82 22.05 -24.83 -6.60
CA LYS A 82 22.29 -26.29 -6.58
C LYS A 82 23.78 -26.65 -6.58
N HIS A 83 24.59 -25.93 -7.36
CA HIS A 83 26.03 -26.17 -7.41
C HIS A 83 26.73 -25.71 -6.13
N MET A 84 26.28 -24.57 -5.58
CA MET A 84 26.73 -24.06 -4.28
C MET A 84 26.47 -25.10 -3.17
N ARG A 85 25.26 -25.70 -3.16
CA ARG A 85 24.91 -26.77 -2.23
C ARG A 85 25.89 -27.93 -2.32
N ASN A 86 26.15 -28.44 -3.51
CA ASN A 86 27.05 -29.58 -3.70
C ASN A 86 28.47 -29.29 -3.22
N LEU A 87 28.96 -28.07 -3.48
CA LEU A 87 30.32 -27.68 -3.12
C LEU A 87 30.50 -27.50 -1.60
N LEU A 88 29.49 -26.93 -0.93
CA LEU A 88 29.53 -26.70 0.51
C LEU A 88 29.05 -27.91 1.33
N SER A 89 28.33 -28.86 0.71
CA SER A 89 27.77 -30.04 1.39
C SER A 89 28.86 -30.96 1.95
N VAL A 90 30.10 -30.84 1.46
CA VAL A 90 31.26 -31.58 1.97
C VAL A 90 31.63 -31.16 3.39
N PHE A 91 31.35 -29.92 3.78
CA PHE A 91 31.72 -29.37 5.09
C PHE A 91 30.64 -29.58 6.15
N GLY A 92 29.39 -29.74 5.73
CA GLY A 92 28.28 -30.03 6.64
C GLY A 92 26.91 -29.92 5.98
N GLU A 93 25.88 -30.15 6.77
CA GLU A 93 24.50 -30.13 6.31
C GLU A 93 24.00 -28.69 6.09
N ILE A 94 23.53 -28.45 4.87
CA ILE A 94 23.03 -27.15 4.42
C ILE A 94 21.51 -27.14 4.42
N GLY A 95 20.91 -26.15 5.05
CA GLY A 95 19.48 -25.86 4.98
C GLY A 95 19.15 -25.01 3.75
N ARG A 96 18.76 -23.76 4.00
CA ARG A 96 18.32 -22.81 2.97
C ARG A 96 19.50 -22.12 2.30
N ILE A 97 19.31 -21.81 1.01
CA ILE A 97 20.27 -21.07 0.19
C ILE A 97 19.48 -20.01 -0.59
N PHE A 98 19.91 -18.76 -0.49
CA PHE A 98 19.32 -17.64 -1.22
C PHE A 98 20.46 -16.90 -1.89
N LEU A 99 20.39 -16.74 -3.20
CA LEU A 99 21.33 -15.94 -3.95
C LEU A 99 20.52 -14.76 -4.50
N GLN A 100 20.94 -13.54 -4.14
CA GLN A 100 20.30 -12.33 -4.64
C GLN A 100 20.68 -12.16 -6.11
N PRO A 101 19.67 -12.15 -7.00
CA PRO A 101 19.93 -11.91 -8.40
C PRO A 101 20.35 -10.46 -8.60
N GLU A 102 21.12 -10.22 -9.66
CA GLU A 102 21.49 -8.86 -10.07
C GLU A 102 20.25 -7.98 -10.33
N ASP A 103 20.44 -6.68 -10.18
CA ASP A 103 19.38 -5.67 -10.37
C ASP A 103 18.62 -5.85 -11.69
N ARG A 104 17.31 -5.59 -11.64
CA ARG A 104 16.40 -5.78 -12.77
C ARG A 104 16.84 -4.95 -13.96
N GLN A 105 17.33 -3.73 -13.76
CA GLN A 105 17.74 -2.86 -14.87
C GLN A 105 18.95 -3.43 -15.61
N VAL A 106 19.96 -3.90 -14.88
CA VAL A 106 21.17 -4.48 -15.49
C VAL A 106 20.80 -5.77 -16.23
N ARG A 107 19.92 -6.58 -15.65
CA ARG A 107 19.40 -7.79 -16.30
C ARG A 107 18.66 -7.48 -17.60
N MET A 108 17.84 -6.43 -17.63
CA MET A 108 17.13 -6.00 -18.83
C MET A 108 18.09 -5.50 -19.92
N ARG A 109 19.14 -4.77 -19.55
CA ARG A 109 20.20 -4.35 -20.49
C ARG A 109 20.95 -5.56 -21.07
N LYS A 110 21.30 -6.54 -20.23
CA LYS A 110 21.91 -7.80 -20.68
C LYS A 110 20.98 -8.59 -21.61
N LYS A 111 19.68 -8.67 -21.29
CA LYS A 111 18.65 -9.31 -22.15
C LYS A 111 18.58 -8.63 -23.51
N LYS A 112 18.60 -7.30 -23.56
CA LYS A 112 18.63 -6.51 -24.81
C LYS A 112 19.89 -6.77 -25.64
N SER A 113 21.02 -7.02 -24.99
CA SER A 113 22.28 -7.43 -25.64
C SER A 113 22.31 -8.91 -26.06
N GLY A 114 21.22 -9.66 -25.90
CA GLY A 114 21.15 -11.11 -26.21
C GLY A 114 21.63 -12.04 -25.10
N LEU A 115 22.10 -11.51 -23.97
CA LEU A 115 22.57 -12.30 -22.83
C LEU A 115 21.41 -12.58 -21.86
N ARG A 116 20.73 -13.71 -22.02
CA ARG A 116 19.63 -14.14 -21.12
C ARG A 116 20.10 -14.80 -19.81
N ARG A 117 21.27 -14.42 -19.29
CA ARG A 117 21.87 -15.05 -18.10
C ARG A 117 21.57 -14.23 -16.85
N CYS A 118 21.22 -14.92 -15.77
CA CYS A 118 21.06 -14.32 -14.45
C CYS A 118 22.33 -14.56 -13.65
N ASP A 119 23.07 -13.48 -13.42
CA ASP A 119 24.17 -13.47 -12.47
C ASP A 119 23.62 -13.11 -11.08
N PHE A 120 24.33 -13.54 -10.05
CA PHE A 120 24.00 -13.26 -8.65
C PHE A 120 25.07 -12.34 -8.08
N THR A 121 24.66 -11.35 -7.31
CA THR A 121 25.59 -10.41 -6.67
C THR A 121 26.05 -10.96 -5.33
N GLU A 122 25.08 -11.35 -4.51
CA GLU A 122 25.28 -11.73 -3.10
C GLU A 122 24.54 -13.02 -2.77
N GLY A 123 24.92 -13.68 -1.68
CA GLY A 123 24.26 -14.91 -1.27
C GLY A 123 24.31 -15.19 0.23
N TRP A 124 23.34 -15.96 0.69
CA TRP A 124 23.23 -16.42 2.07
C TRP A 124 23.03 -17.93 2.07
N VAL A 125 23.84 -18.61 2.88
CA VAL A 125 23.80 -20.05 3.05
C VAL A 125 23.60 -20.36 4.52
N GLU A 126 22.53 -21.09 4.84
CA GLU A 126 22.25 -21.55 6.18
C GLU A 126 22.82 -22.95 6.39
N PHE A 127 23.71 -23.08 7.38
CA PHE A 127 24.16 -24.37 7.89
C PHE A 127 23.32 -24.77 9.10
N ARG A 128 23.07 -26.07 9.26
CA ARG A 128 22.34 -26.59 10.41
C ARG A 128 23.07 -26.31 11.73
N ASP A 129 24.40 -26.25 11.70
CA ASP A 129 25.25 -25.95 12.84
C ASP A 129 26.09 -24.69 12.67
N LYS A 130 25.95 -23.73 13.60
CA LYS A 130 26.77 -22.51 13.63
C LYS A 130 28.26 -22.78 13.85
N ARG A 131 28.62 -23.92 14.45
CA ARG A 131 30.03 -24.31 14.65
C ARG A 131 30.69 -24.61 13.31
N VAL A 132 29.99 -25.39 12.48
CA VAL A 132 30.41 -25.67 11.10
C VAL A 132 30.47 -24.36 10.32
N ALA A 133 29.45 -23.51 10.42
CA ALA A 133 29.44 -22.23 9.72
C ALA A 133 30.67 -21.35 10.03
N LYS A 134 31.06 -21.28 11.32
CA LYS A 134 32.27 -20.54 11.75
C LYS A 134 33.55 -21.16 11.19
N SER A 135 33.68 -22.49 11.24
CA SER A 135 34.84 -23.18 10.69
C SER A 135 34.96 -22.98 9.18
N VAL A 136 33.85 -23.13 8.45
CA VAL A 136 33.78 -22.94 7.00
C VAL A 136 34.17 -21.51 6.63
N ALA A 137 33.65 -20.51 7.33
CA ALA A 137 34.02 -19.13 7.08
C ALA A 137 35.52 -18.88 7.35
N ALA A 138 36.10 -19.46 8.40
CA ALA A 138 37.53 -19.30 8.68
C ALA A 138 38.43 -20.04 7.68
N SER A 139 38.01 -21.21 7.19
CA SER A 139 38.83 -22.07 6.33
C SER A 139 38.70 -21.76 4.84
N LEU A 140 37.49 -21.42 4.36
CA LEU A 140 37.23 -21.20 2.93
C LEU A 140 37.36 -19.72 2.54
N HIS A 141 37.39 -18.78 3.48
CA HIS A 141 37.55 -17.38 3.09
C HIS A 141 38.91 -17.16 2.39
N ASN A 142 38.86 -16.51 1.23
CA ASN A 142 39.99 -16.25 0.32
C ASN A 142 40.68 -17.49 -0.27
N THR A 143 40.03 -18.66 -0.26
CA THR A 143 40.56 -19.84 -0.97
C THR A 143 40.00 -19.91 -2.40
N PRO A 144 40.71 -20.51 -3.36
CA PRO A 144 40.15 -20.74 -4.70
C PRO A 144 38.94 -21.68 -4.63
N MET A 145 37.90 -21.40 -5.43
CA MET A 145 36.71 -22.24 -5.50
C MET A 145 36.96 -23.59 -6.17
N GLY A 146 37.93 -23.65 -7.07
CA GLY A 146 38.31 -24.86 -7.78
C GLY A 146 39.53 -25.54 -7.18
N THR A 147 39.48 -26.87 -7.07
CA THR A 147 40.65 -27.69 -6.69
C THR A 147 41.46 -28.10 -7.93
N ARG A 148 40.88 -28.03 -9.12
CA ARG A 148 41.50 -28.42 -10.39
C ARG A 148 41.56 -27.24 -11.36
N LYS A 149 42.69 -27.04 -12.04
CA LYS A 149 42.90 -25.95 -13.02
C LYS A 149 41.91 -25.94 -14.19
N ARG A 150 41.33 -27.10 -14.55
CA ARG A 150 40.32 -27.23 -15.62
C ARG A 150 38.89 -26.97 -15.14
N GLN A 151 38.67 -26.77 -13.83
CA GLN A 151 37.36 -26.49 -13.29
C GLN A 151 36.95 -25.05 -13.65
N ARG A 152 35.66 -24.87 -13.95
CA ARG A 152 35.12 -23.60 -14.48
C ARG A 152 35.31 -22.39 -13.57
N PHE A 153 35.47 -22.61 -12.27
CA PHE A 153 35.61 -21.59 -11.23
C PHE A 153 37.00 -21.63 -10.58
N SER A 154 38.02 -22.11 -11.29
CA SER A 154 39.36 -22.25 -10.71
C SER A 154 40.03 -20.91 -10.39
N SER A 155 39.67 -19.85 -11.12
CA SER A 155 40.27 -18.51 -10.96
C SER A 155 39.58 -17.68 -9.87
N ASP A 156 38.36 -18.05 -9.50
CA ASP A 156 37.57 -17.28 -8.56
C ASP A 156 37.87 -17.68 -7.11
N LEU A 157 37.92 -16.69 -6.24
CA LEU A 157 38.14 -16.87 -4.81
C LEU A 157 36.80 -16.87 -4.06
N TRP A 158 36.76 -17.63 -2.98
CA TRP A 158 35.66 -17.60 -2.02
C TRP A 158 35.69 -16.31 -1.19
N CYS A 159 34.65 -15.49 -1.31
CA CYS A 159 34.43 -14.34 -0.43
C CYS A 159 33.31 -14.66 0.56
N ILE A 160 33.68 -15.22 1.71
CA ILE A 160 32.74 -15.77 2.70
C ILE A 160 32.86 -15.04 4.05
N LYS A 161 31.73 -14.73 4.71
CA LYS A 161 31.71 -14.19 6.07
C LYS A 161 30.66 -14.88 6.93
N TYR A 162 31.01 -15.26 8.15
CA TYR A 162 30.03 -15.74 9.13
C TYR A 162 29.27 -14.56 9.76
N LEU A 163 27.94 -14.67 9.83
CA LEU A 163 27.09 -13.64 10.44
C LEU A 163 26.67 -14.08 11.84
N HIS A 164 27.16 -13.36 12.85
CA HIS A 164 26.84 -13.65 14.24
C HIS A 164 25.42 -13.22 14.60
N ARG A 165 24.67 -14.08 15.31
CA ARG A 165 23.27 -13.84 15.76
C ARG A 165 22.29 -13.52 14.63
N PHE A 166 22.67 -13.79 13.39
CA PHE A 166 21.80 -13.59 12.24
C PHE A 166 20.97 -14.85 11.99
N GLN A 167 19.67 -14.67 11.85
CA GLN A 167 18.71 -15.73 11.56
C GLN A 167 18.12 -15.49 10.17
N TRP A 168 17.62 -16.56 9.54
CA TRP A 168 17.06 -16.48 8.19
C TRP A 168 15.84 -15.58 8.13
N THR A 169 15.07 -15.55 9.23
CA THR A 169 13.91 -14.67 9.43
C THR A 169 14.27 -13.21 9.19
N HIS A 170 15.44 -12.75 9.66
CA HIS A 170 15.88 -11.36 9.47
C HIS A 170 16.14 -11.03 7.99
N LEU A 171 16.61 -12.00 7.20
CA LEU A 171 16.81 -11.81 5.76
C LEU A 171 15.46 -11.67 5.04
N SER A 172 14.54 -12.60 5.29
CA SER A 172 13.21 -12.57 4.68
C SER A 172 12.40 -11.36 5.14
N GLU A 173 12.50 -10.99 6.42
CA GLU A 173 11.83 -9.82 6.99
C GLU A 173 12.31 -8.53 6.33
N ARG A 174 13.64 -8.38 6.17
CA ARG A 174 14.21 -7.21 5.50
C ARG A 174 13.72 -7.08 4.05
N LEU A 175 13.75 -8.17 3.28
CA LEU A 175 13.30 -8.17 1.88
C LEU A 175 11.80 -7.88 1.77
N ALA A 176 10.98 -8.53 2.62
CA ALA A 176 9.54 -8.29 2.66
C ALA A 176 9.21 -6.85 3.07
N TYR A 177 9.94 -6.30 4.04
CA TYR A 177 9.77 -4.91 4.46
C TYR A 177 10.09 -3.93 3.32
N GLU A 178 11.21 -4.11 2.62
CA GLU A 178 11.58 -3.24 1.49
C GLU A 178 10.52 -3.30 0.37
N GLN A 179 10.05 -4.50 0.04
CA GLN A 179 9.02 -4.69 -0.98
C GLN A 179 7.68 -4.06 -0.56
N THR A 180 7.23 -4.28 0.68
CA THR A 180 5.96 -3.72 1.18
C THR A 180 6.00 -2.20 1.25
N VAL A 181 7.11 -1.60 1.68
CA VAL A 181 7.27 -0.14 1.69
C VAL A 181 7.19 0.43 0.27
N LEU A 182 7.86 -0.21 -0.70
CA LEU A 182 7.81 0.23 -2.09
C LEU A 182 6.38 0.11 -2.66
N GLN A 183 5.71 -1.01 -2.43
CA GLN A 183 4.32 -1.24 -2.87
C GLN A 183 3.35 -0.25 -2.23
N GLN A 184 3.50 0.04 -0.94
CA GLN A 184 2.66 1.03 -0.24
C GLN A 184 2.83 2.42 -0.86
N ARG A 185 4.06 2.86 -1.11
CA ARG A 185 4.33 4.16 -1.76
C ARG A 185 3.69 4.22 -3.14
N LEU A 186 3.94 3.22 -3.98
CA LEU A 186 3.36 3.16 -5.32
C LEU A 186 1.82 3.17 -5.26
N ARG A 187 1.22 2.42 -4.34
CA ARG A 187 -0.23 2.40 -4.14
C ARG A 187 -0.77 3.77 -3.73
N THR A 188 -0.07 4.49 -2.86
CA THR A 188 -0.48 5.85 -2.47
C THR A 188 -0.38 6.83 -3.63
N GLU A 189 0.68 6.76 -4.43
CA GLU A 189 0.87 7.60 -5.63
C GLU A 189 -0.22 7.32 -6.68
N VAL A 190 -0.46 6.04 -6.98
CA VAL A 190 -1.54 5.63 -7.90
C VAL A 190 -2.90 6.05 -7.36
N SER A 191 -3.16 5.91 -6.06
CA SER A 191 -4.42 6.34 -5.46
C SER A 191 -4.61 7.86 -5.53
N GLN A 192 -3.53 8.64 -5.40
CA GLN A 192 -3.60 10.09 -5.55
C GLN A 192 -3.93 10.47 -6.99
N ALA A 193 -3.19 9.93 -7.97
CA ALA A 193 -3.45 10.18 -9.38
C ALA A 193 -4.88 9.78 -9.77
N LYS A 194 -5.35 8.59 -9.35
CA LYS A 194 -6.73 8.15 -9.59
C LYS A 194 -7.76 9.10 -8.96
N ARG A 195 -7.51 9.62 -7.75
CA ARG A 195 -8.43 10.57 -7.10
C ARG A 195 -8.53 11.87 -7.90
N GLU A 196 -7.41 12.39 -8.38
CA GLU A 196 -7.34 13.61 -9.19
C GLU A 196 -8.03 13.42 -10.55
N THR A 197 -7.75 12.32 -11.26
CA THR A 197 -8.41 11.98 -12.52
C THR A 197 -9.91 11.79 -12.34
N ASN A 198 -10.33 11.02 -11.34
CA ASN A 198 -11.75 10.79 -11.06
C ASN A 198 -12.46 12.09 -10.68
N PHE A 199 -11.80 12.99 -9.95
CA PHE A 199 -12.35 14.31 -9.66
C PHE A 199 -12.59 15.13 -10.94
N TYR A 200 -11.65 15.11 -11.88
CA TYR A 200 -11.80 15.77 -13.16
C TYR A 200 -12.94 15.18 -14.00
N LEU A 201 -12.97 13.85 -14.17
CA LEU A 201 -14.03 13.15 -14.90
C LEU A 201 -15.42 13.48 -14.34
N ASN A 202 -15.57 13.38 -13.01
CA ASN A 202 -16.82 13.72 -12.34
C ASN A 202 -17.26 15.18 -12.59
N ASN A 203 -16.31 16.12 -12.68
CA ASN A 203 -16.65 17.52 -12.94
C ASN A 203 -17.04 17.76 -14.41
N VAL A 204 -16.37 17.10 -15.36
CA VAL A 204 -16.72 17.15 -16.79
C VAL A 204 -18.09 16.52 -17.04
N GLU A 205 -18.38 15.38 -16.41
CA GLU A 205 -19.69 14.74 -16.49
C GLU A 205 -20.79 15.63 -15.89
N LYS A 206 -20.54 16.25 -14.73
CA LYS A 206 -21.46 17.22 -14.12
C LYS A 206 -21.69 18.42 -15.02
N SER A 207 -20.66 19.00 -15.64
CA SER A 207 -20.83 20.13 -16.55
C SER A 207 -21.61 19.73 -17.79
N ALA A 208 -21.29 18.58 -18.41
CA ALA A 208 -22.04 18.07 -19.56
C ALA A 208 -23.51 17.78 -19.22
N HIS A 209 -23.78 17.23 -18.03
CA HIS A 209 -25.13 17.02 -17.54
C HIS A 209 -25.88 18.35 -17.35
N MET A 210 -25.25 19.34 -16.71
CA MET A 210 -25.82 20.67 -16.51
C MET A 210 -26.08 21.39 -17.83
N ASP A 211 -25.17 21.27 -18.81
CA ASP A 211 -25.34 21.84 -20.14
C ASP A 211 -26.48 21.17 -20.90
N ASN A 212 -26.61 19.84 -20.83
CA ASN A 212 -27.73 19.12 -21.41
C ASN A 212 -29.06 19.54 -20.78
N MET A 213 -29.10 19.72 -19.47
CA MET A 213 -30.28 20.24 -18.75
C MET A 213 -30.60 21.69 -19.15
N ARG A 214 -29.58 22.55 -19.28
CA ARG A 214 -29.74 23.94 -19.75
C ARG A 214 -30.30 23.98 -21.17
N ARG A 215 -29.77 23.16 -22.08
CA ARG A 215 -30.24 23.01 -23.46
C ARG A 215 -31.70 22.53 -23.53
N LYS A 216 -32.11 21.58 -22.66
CA LYS A 216 -33.51 21.13 -22.58
C LYS A 216 -34.43 22.25 -22.09
N LYS A 217 -34.08 22.93 -20.99
CA LYS A 217 -34.89 24.05 -20.45
C LYS A 217 -35.04 25.22 -21.43
N GLN A 218 -33.98 25.53 -22.19
CA GLN A 218 -34.03 26.54 -23.26
C GLN A 218 -35.00 26.14 -24.37
N LYS A 219 -35.05 24.86 -24.76
CA LYS A 219 -36.04 24.36 -25.75
C LYS A 219 -37.47 24.46 -25.22
N ASP A 220 -37.67 24.22 -23.92
CA ASP A 220 -38.98 24.31 -23.26
C ASP A 220 -39.39 25.76 -22.91
N GLY A 221 -38.59 26.77 -23.29
CA GLY A 221 -38.90 28.19 -23.11
C GLY A 221 -38.83 28.69 -21.65
N GLN A 222 -38.29 27.89 -20.72
CA GLN A 222 -38.10 28.31 -19.32
C GLN A 222 -36.87 29.19 -19.17
N GLN A 223 -37.03 30.38 -18.58
CA GLN A 223 -35.90 31.24 -18.22
C GLN A 223 -34.99 30.50 -17.24
N VAL A 224 -33.70 30.42 -17.60
CA VAL A 224 -32.67 29.84 -16.75
C VAL A 224 -32.18 30.96 -15.83
N ASP A 225 -32.78 31.07 -14.64
CA ASP A 225 -32.24 31.95 -13.60
C ASP A 225 -30.85 31.44 -13.20
N GLU A 226 -29.82 32.22 -13.52
CA GLU A 226 -28.49 32.00 -12.98
C GLU A 226 -28.56 32.19 -11.47
N LYS A 227 -28.47 31.09 -10.72
CA LYS A 227 -28.37 31.14 -9.26
C LYS A 227 -27.08 31.85 -8.88
N THR A 228 -27.19 33.15 -8.61
CA THR A 228 -26.20 33.90 -7.86
C THR A 228 -25.96 33.18 -6.54
N TRP A 229 -24.69 33.01 -6.17
CA TRP A 229 -24.34 32.44 -4.87
C TRP A 229 -24.89 33.35 -3.78
N ASP A 230 -25.99 32.92 -3.15
CA ASP A 230 -26.50 33.54 -1.94
C ASP A 230 -25.55 33.18 -0.79
N PHE A 231 -24.44 33.90 -0.69
CA PHE A 231 -23.55 33.78 0.45
C PHE A 231 -24.30 34.29 1.68
N THR A 232 -24.87 33.38 2.44
CA THR A 232 -25.44 33.69 3.76
C THR A 232 -24.29 33.96 4.70
N GLN A 233 -23.83 35.22 4.70
CA GLN A 233 -22.82 35.69 5.63
C GLN A 233 -23.28 35.39 7.06
N ARG A 234 -22.42 34.70 7.83
CA ARG A 234 -22.69 34.48 9.24
C ARG A 234 -22.82 35.86 9.90
N GLN A 235 -23.91 36.04 10.65
CA GLN A 235 -24.13 37.27 11.40
C GLN A 235 -22.92 37.55 12.31
N THR A 236 -22.44 38.78 12.32
CA THR A 236 -21.36 39.22 13.22
C THR A 236 -21.82 39.20 14.68
N GLU A 237 -20.88 39.12 15.62
CA GLU A 237 -21.16 39.13 17.08
C GLU A 237 -22.02 40.34 17.48
N GLU A 238 -21.76 41.50 16.86
CA GLU A 238 -22.52 42.73 17.05
C GLU A 238 -23.97 42.61 16.59
N GLU A 239 -24.23 42.00 15.43
CA GLU A 239 -25.59 41.74 14.94
C GLU A 239 -26.35 40.77 15.85
N ILE A 240 -25.67 39.76 16.39
CA ILE A 240 -26.25 38.79 17.33
C ILE A 240 -26.64 39.49 18.63
N GLN A 241 -25.78 40.35 19.17
CA GLN A 241 -26.06 41.14 20.38
C GLN A 241 -27.20 42.13 20.16
N MET A 242 -27.23 42.82 19.02
CA MET A 242 -28.31 43.74 18.65
C MET A 242 -29.65 43.02 18.51
N LYS A 243 -29.70 41.84 17.87
CA LYS A 243 -30.91 41.00 17.81
C LYS A 243 -31.39 40.55 19.19
N LYS A 244 -30.47 40.12 20.06
CA LYS A 244 -30.80 39.73 21.45
C LYS A 244 -31.36 40.90 22.25
N LYS A 245 -30.77 42.09 22.12
CA LYS A 245 -31.26 43.32 22.76
C LYS A 245 -32.65 43.71 22.24
N LYS A 246 -32.85 43.72 20.91
CA LYS A 246 -34.16 44.00 20.28
C LYS A 246 -35.25 43.01 20.73
N LYS A 247 -34.89 41.74 20.91
CA LYS A 247 -35.81 40.72 21.44
C LYS A 247 -36.14 40.96 22.91
N LYS A 248 -35.15 41.35 23.73
CA LYS A 248 -35.35 41.74 25.14
C LYS A 248 -36.25 42.98 25.25
N ASP A 249 -36.01 43.99 24.43
CA ASP A 249 -36.78 45.24 24.39
C ASP A 249 -38.23 45.01 23.91
N SER A 250 -38.44 44.09 22.97
CA SER A 250 -39.77 43.65 22.55
C SER A 250 -40.54 42.97 23.69
N VAL A 251 -39.87 42.12 24.48
CA VAL A 251 -40.47 41.42 25.61
C VAL A 251 -40.79 42.38 26.75
N THR A 252 -39.90 43.31 27.09
CA THR A 252 -40.16 44.34 28.11
C THR A 252 -41.31 45.26 27.69
N ALA A 253 -41.38 45.67 26.42
CA ALA A 253 -42.49 46.47 25.90
C ALA A 253 -43.84 45.72 25.99
N LYS A 254 -43.87 44.41 25.72
CA LYS A 254 -45.08 43.58 25.88
C LYS A 254 -45.50 43.49 27.35
N HIS A 255 -44.55 43.32 28.28
CA HIS A 255 -44.85 43.30 29.71
C HIS A 255 -45.38 44.65 30.20
N LEU A 256 -44.81 45.77 29.74
CA LEU A 256 -45.26 47.11 30.11
C LEU A 256 -46.70 47.39 29.61
N LYS A 257 -47.01 46.96 28.37
CA LYS A 257 -48.37 47.04 27.82
C LYS A 257 -49.36 46.19 28.62
N LYS A 258 -48.97 44.97 29.03
CA LYS A 258 -49.79 44.09 29.87
C LYS A 258 -50.03 44.71 31.26
N ALA A 259 -49.00 45.29 31.88
CA ALA A 259 -49.11 45.98 33.16
C ALA A 259 -50.04 47.20 33.07
N ARG A 260 -49.91 48.04 32.03
CA ARG A 260 -50.83 49.17 31.79
C ARG A 260 -52.28 48.72 31.61
N LEU A 261 -52.49 47.62 30.90
CA LEU A 261 -53.84 47.07 30.70
C LEU A 261 -54.44 46.59 32.04
N ILE A 262 -53.65 45.95 32.89
CA ILE A 262 -54.06 45.53 34.24
C ILE A 262 -54.35 46.76 35.13
N GLN A 263 -53.55 47.81 35.03
CA GLN A 263 -53.75 49.05 35.77
C GLN A 263 -55.04 49.77 35.34
N GLN A 264 -55.34 49.85 34.04
CA GLN A 264 -56.60 50.42 33.56
C GLN A 264 -57.82 49.61 34.01
N LYS A 265 -57.73 48.28 33.95
CA LYS A 265 -58.81 47.38 34.44
C LYS A 265 -59.01 47.44 35.95
N SER A 266 -57.98 47.74 36.73
CA SER A 266 -58.11 47.91 38.18
C SER A 266 -58.67 49.28 38.54
N GLN A 267 -58.30 50.35 37.85
CA GLN A 267 -58.85 51.70 38.08
C GLN A 267 -60.37 51.78 37.91
N SER A 268 -60.97 51.02 36.99
CA SER A 268 -62.44 50.97 36.85
C SER A 268 -63.15 50.41 38.08
N ASN A 269 -62.45 49.63 38.92
CA ASN A 269 -62.99 49.06 40.16
C ASN A 269 -62.60 49.87 41.41
N VAL A 270 -61.65 50.81 41.30
CA VAL A 270 -61.21 51.64 42.43
C VAL A 270 -62.31 52.58 42.91
N SER A 271 -63.10 53.19 42.00
CA SER A 271 -64.23 54.06 42.39
C SER A 271 -65.35 53.32 43.13
N LEU A 272 -65.50 52.03 42.84
CA LEU A 272 -66.46 51.15 43.49
C LEU A 272 -65.94 50.73 44.87
N LEU A 273 -64.65 50.38 44.97
CA LEU A 273 -63.98 50.08 46.24
C LEU A 273 -63.89 51.29 47.17
N THR A 274 -63.61 52.50 46.67
CA THR A 274 -63.64 53.72 47.49
C THR A 274 -65.04 54.04 47.98
N LYS A 275 -66.09 53.80 47.19
CA LYS A 275 -67.49 53.91 47.66
C LYS A 275 -67.84 52.91 48.76
N ILE A 276 -67.33 51.68 48.67
CA ILE A 276 -67.57 50.63 49.68
C ILE A 276 -66.82 50.90 50.99
N PHE A 277 -65.58 51.43 50.91
CA PHE A 277 -64.73 51.60 52.08
C PHE A 277 -64.74 53.01 52.70
N ASN A 278 -65.16 54.06 51.97
CA ASN A 278 -65.24 55.43 52.50
C ASN A 278 -66.67 55.85 52.91
N SER A 279 -67.68 54.98 52.81
CA SER A 279 -69.06 55.31 53.20
C SER A 279 -69.28 55.48 54.71
N ASN A 280 -68.25 55.25 55.55
CA ASN A 280 -68.33 55.34 57.01
C ASN A 280 -67.47 56.50 57.60
N GLN A 281 -67.04 57.47 56.79
CA GLN A 281 -66.36 58.68 57.29
C GLN A 281 -67.13 59.94 56.86
N SER A 282 -68.26 60.19 57.51
CA SER A 282 -68.85 61.53 57.70
C SER A 282 -70.02 61.44 58.69
N GLU A 283 -69.67 61.39 59.98
CA GLU A 283 -70.41 62.04 61.08
C GLU A 283 -69.51 63.14 61.65
#